data_AF-A0A849KT00-F1
#
_entry.id   AF-A0A849KT00-F1
#
_cell.length_a   1.000
_cell.length_b   1.000
_cell.length_c   1.000
_cell.angle_alpha   90.00
_cell.angle_beta   90.00
_cell.angle_gamma   90.00
#
_symmetry.space_group_name_H-M   'P 1'
#
loop_
_entity.id
_entity.type
_entity.pdbx_description
1 polymer ?
#
loop_
_entity_poly.entity_id
_entity_poly.type
_entity_poly.pdbx_seq_one_letter_code
_entity_poly.pdbx_strand_id
1 'polypeptide(L)' 'MKSLQQNLTNYGRRYNVETTMGRYKSINGNRLRSRTFANQQIEIKLGCRILNRMLASAHPNSVRVKVKGL' A
#
# COMPACT_ATOMS: atom_id res chain seq x y z
N MET A 1 15.07 7.93 -9.17
CA MET A 1 14.77 9.16 -9.95
C MET A 1 13.26 9.17 -10.18
N LYS A 2 12.49 10.05 -9.53
CA LYS A 2 11.04 10.19 -9.81
C LYS A 2 10.92 11.14 -11.00
N SER A 3 10.26 10.72 -12.08
CA SER A 3 10.15 11.50 -13.32
C SER A 3 9.38 12.81 -13.09
N LEU A 4 9.83 13.89 -13.73
CA LEU A 4 9.28 15.26 -13.65
C LEU A 4 7.74 15.30 -13.83
N GLN A 5 7.20 14.40 -14.65
CA GLN A 5 5.77 14.31 -14.96
C GLN A 5 4.91 13.78 -13.79
N GLN A 6 5.46 12.93 -12.91
CA GLN A 6 4.76 12.39 -11.74
C GLN A 6 4.48 13.49 -10.69
N ASN A 7 5.38 14.46 -10.57
CA ASN A 7 5.25 15.59 -9.64
C ASN A 7 4.21 16.62 -10.13
N LEU A 8 4.14 16.86 -11.44
CA LEU A 8 3.23 17.85 -12.04
C LEU A 8 1.75 17.40 -12.07
N THR A 9 1.50 16.10 -12.12
CA THR A 9 0.15 15.56 -12.37
C THR A 9 -0.54 14.98 -11.14
N ASN A 10 0.10 15.00 -9.96
CA ASN A 10 -0.33 14.23 -8.78
C ASN A 10 -0.52 12.72 -9.06
N TYR A 11 -0.07 12.23 -10.22
CA TYR A 11 -0.27 10.86 -10.66
C TYR A 11 0.38 9.87 -9.70
N GLY A 12 1.53 10.23 -9.12
CA GLY A 12 2.19 9.43 -8.10
C GLY A 12 1.33 9.20 -6.86
N ARG A 13 0.49 10.16 -6.48
CA ARG A 13 -0.40 10.02 -5.31
C ARG A 13 -1.58 9.12 -5.61
N ARG A 14 -2.21 9.26 -6.78
CA ARG A 14 -3.29 8.36 -7.24
C ARG A 14 -2.77 6.93 -7.41
N TYR A 15 -1.64 6.77 -8.07
CA TYR A 15 -0.97 5.49 -8.26
C TYR A 15 -0.71 4.78 -6.93
N ASN A 16 -0.25 5.50 -5.91
CA ASN A 16 -0.03 4.92 -4.58
C ASN A 16 -1.34 4.43 -3.93
N VAL A 17 -2.42 5.19 -4.05
CA VAL A 17 -3.74 4.81 -3.53
C VAL A 17 -4.28 3.59 -4.27
N GLU A 18 -4.22 3.59 -5.60
CA GLU A 18 -4.67 2.46 -6.44
C GLU A 18 -3.88 1.20 -6.13
N THR A 19 -2.55 1.31 -6.03
CA THR A 19 -1.67 0.19 -5.66
C THR A 19 -2.00 -0.32 -4.26
N THR A 20 -2.22 0.57 -3.29
CA THR A 20 -2.60 0.18 -1.92
C THR A 20 -3.93 -0.56 -1.91
N MET A 21 -4.92 -0.06 -2.66
CA MET A 21 -6.24 -0.67 -2.74
C MET A 21 -6.24 -2.01 -3.49
N GLY A 22 -5.42 -2.16 -4.53
CA GLY A 22 -5.20 -3.42 -5.24
C GLY A 22 -4.61 -4.49 -4.32
N ARG A 23 -3.62 -4.11 -3.50
CA ARG A 23 -3.01 -5.00 -2.50
C ARG A 23 -3.98 -5.38 -1.38
N TYR A 24 -4.75 -4.41 -0.89
CA TYR A 24 -5.80 -4.68 0.09
C TYR A 24 -6.76 -5.75 -0.43
N LYS A 25 -7.28 -5.60 -1.65
CA LYS A 25 -8.23 -6.54 -2.25
C LYS A 25 -7.62 -7.91 -2.53
N SER A 26 -6.34 -7.98 -2.92
CA SER A 26 -5.65 -9.27 -3.15
C SER A 26 -5.46 -10.06 -1.85
N ILE A 27 -5.12 -9.38 -0.74
CA ILE A 27 -4.78 -10.05 0.52
C ILE A 27 -6.02 -10.29 1.38
N ASN A 28 -6.86 -9.27 1.54
CA ASN A 28 -8.02 -9.33 2.44
C ASN A 28 -9.31 -9.75 1.71
N GLY A 29 -9.30 -9.76 0.38
CA GLY A 29 -10.48 -10.03 -0.45
C GLY A 29 -11.25 -8.78 -0.86
N ASN A 30 -12.19 -8.97 -1.79
CA ASN A 30 -12.96 -7.90 -2.40
C ASN A 30 -14.32 -7.62 -1.73
N ARG A 31 -14.66 -8.34 -0.65
CA ARG A 31 -15.99 -8.31 -0.02
C ARG A 31 -15.90 -8.00 1.47
N LEU A 32 -16.84 -7.19 1.95
CA LEU A 32 -17.06 -6.96 3.38
C LEU A 32 -18.09 -7.95 3.92
N ARG A 33 -17.81 -8.52 5.08
CA ARG A 33 -18.67 -9.53 5.72
C ARG A 33 -19.66 -8.92 6.70
N SER A 34 -19.34 -7.76 7.26
CA SER A 34 -20.19 -7.07 8.22
C SER A 34 -21.52 -6.63 7.60
N ARG A 35 -22.63 -6.87 8.32
CA ARG A 35 -23.99 -6.56 7.87
C ARG A 35 -24.38 -5.09 8.06
N THR A 36 -23.73 -4.38 8.98
CA THR A 36 -24.00 -2.96 9.25
C THR A 36 -22.86 -2.10 8.73
N PHE A 37 -23.20 -0.89 8.26
CA PHE A 37 -22.20 0.05 7.73
C PHE A 37 -21.16 0.46 8.78
N ALA A 38 -21.57 0.63 10.04
CA ALA A 38 -20.64 0.91 11.14
C ALA A 38 -19.59 -0.20 11.29
N ASN A 39 -20.01 -1.46 11.25
CA ASN A 39 -19.10 -2.59 11.36
C ASN A 39 -18.22 -2.76 10.11
N GLN A 40 -18.74 -2.43 8.92
CA GLN A 40 -17.96 -2.41 7.68
C GLN A 40 -16.81 -1.39 7.73
N GLN A 41 -17.03 -0.21 8.32
CA GLN A 41 -15.96 0.77 8.52
C GLN A 41 -14.88 0.25 9.46
N ILE A 42 -15.27 -0.45 10.54
CA ILE A 42 -14.33 -1.08 11.48
C ILE A 42 -13.55 -2.19 10.78
N GLU A 43 -14.22 -3.03 9.98
CA GLU A 43 -13.62 -4.10 9.19
C GLU A 43 -12.54 -3.57 8.24
N ILE A 44 -12.82 -2.51 7.49
CA ILE A 44 -11.84 -1.85 6.61
C ILE A 44 -10.67 -1.31 7.44
N LYS A 45 -10.94 -0.63 8.56
CA LYS A 45 -9.89 -0.03 9.40
C LYS A 45 -8.95 -1.08 9.99
N LEU A 46 -9.49 -2.24 10.42
CA LEU A 46 -8.69 -3.39 10.84
C LEU A 46 -7.90 -3.97 9.68
N GLY A 47 -8.53 -4.19 8.53
CA GLY A 47 -7.88 -4.72 7.34
C GLY A 47 -6.68 -3.89 6.90
N CYS A 48 -6.79 -2.55 6.91
CA CYS A 48 -5.68 -1.65 6.62
C CYS A 48 -4.56 -1.74 7.66
N ARG A 49 -4.88 -1.88 8.95
CA ARG A 49 -3.87 -2.08 10.00
C ARG A 49 -3.10 -3.38 9.83
N ILE A 50 -3.81 -4.47 9.50
CA ILE A 50 -3.19 -5.77 9.24
C ILE A 50 -2.25 -5.67 8.04
N LEU A 51 -2.72 -5.07 6.93
CA LEU A 51 -1.91 -4.87 5.72
C LEU A 51 -0.63 -4.07 6.01
N ASN A 52 -0.73 -3.00 6.79
CA ASN A 52 0.43 -2.19 7.19
C ASN A 52 1.40 -2.97 8.09
N ARG A 53 0.89 -3.84 8.96
CA ARG A 53 1.74 -4.70 9.79
C ARG A 53 2.47 -5.76 8.97
N MET A 54 1.77 -6.43 8.04
CA MET A 54 2.40 -7.38 7.10
C MET A 54 3.51 -6.71 6.29
N LEU A 55 3.27 -5.49 5.83
CA LEU A 55 4.27 -4.67 5.14
C LEU A 55 5.50 -4.41 5.99
N ALA A 56 5.32 -3.99 7.23
CA ALA A 56 6.43 -3.72 8.15
C ALA A 56 7.25 -5.00 8.43
N SER A 57 6.59 -6.15 8.51
CA SER A 57 7.26 -7.43 8.78
C SER A 57 7.94 -8.05 7.56
N ALA A 58 7.43 -7.82 6.35
CA ALA A 58 7.91 -8.47 5.12
C ALA A 58 8.81 -7.59 4.25
N HIS A 59 9.01 -6.30 4.59
CA HIS A 59 9.81 -5.40 3.76
C HIS A 59 11.30 -5.69 3.89
N PRO A 60 12.01 -6.02 2.80
CA PRO A 60 13.46 -6.15 2.83
C PRO A 60 14.11 -4.77 3.01
N ASN A 61 15.15 -4.69 3.85
CA ASN A 61 15.94 -3.47 4.00
C ASN A 61 16.68 -3.15 2.70
N SER A 62 16.17 -2.18 1.94
CA SER A 62 16.82 -1.75 0.71
C SER A 62 18.02 -0.87 1.05
N VAL A 63 19.22 -1.45 1.01
CA VAL A 63 20.47 -0.74 1.24
C VAL A 63 21.07 -0.28 -0.08
N ARG A 64 21.44 1.00 -0.15
CA ARG A 64 22.16 1.54 -1.32
C ARG A 64 23.61 1.07 -1.26
N VAL A 65 23.96 0.12 -2.12
CA VAL A 65 25.36 -0.29 -2.28
C VAL A 65 26.08 0.77 -3.13
N LYS A 66 27.13 1.38 -2.57
CA LYS A 66 28.10 2.13 -3.40
C LYS A 66 28.99 1.09 -4.07
N VAL A 67 28.97 1.04 -5.39
CA VAL A 67 29.95 0.28 -6.16
C VAL A 67 31.31 0.92 -5.87
N LYS A 68 32.20 0.20 -5.17
CA LYS A 68 33.62 0.59 -5.12
C LYS A 68 34.19 0.33 -6.51
N GLY A 69 34.84 1.33 -7.07
CA GLY A 69 35.33 1.34 -8.44
C GLY A 69 36.15 0.10 -8.78
N LEU A 70 35.94 -0.39 -10.00
CA LEU A 70 36.92 -1.18 -10.74
C LEU A 70 38.14 -0.30 -11.03
#